data_AF-A0A9E2YTP2-F1
#
_entry.id   AF-A0A9E2YTP2-F1
#
_cell.length_a   1.000
_cell.length_b   1.000
_cell.length_c   1.000
_cell.angle_alpha   90.00
_cell.angle_beta   90.00
_cell.angle_gamma   90.00
#
_symmetry.space_group_name_H-M   'P 1'
#
loop_
_entity.id
_entity.type
_entity.pdbx_description
1 polymer ?
#
loop_
_entity_poly.entity_id
_entity_poly.type
_entity_poly.pdbx_seq_one_letter_code
_entity_poly.pdbx_strand_id
1 'polypeptide(L)'
;GTTKFAGSSGGARASNGGGPRGGGGFGGFGGGLRGGGFSGTEHRYNLTLSVSARNLLNHVNYMPPVGVMGSPFFLQSTSIAGGYGAEATSTDNRRIDIQLRFTF
;
A
#
# COMPACT_ATOMS: atom_id res chain seq x y z
N GLY A 1 -29.17 -21.62 -34.80
CA GLY A 1 -28.32 -20.71 -35.60
C GLY A 1 -26.92 -20.76 -35.05
N THR A 2 -25.96 -21.16 -35.88
CA THR A 2 -24.52 -21.16 -35.64
C THR A 2 -23.96 -19.74 -35.73
N THR A 3 -22.99 -19.37 -34.87
CA THR A 3 -21.67 -18.87 -35.29
C THR A 3 -20.75 -18.65 -34.08
N LYS A 4 -19.67 -19.42 -34.09
CA LYS A 4 -18.44 -19.30 -33.32
C LYS A 4 -17.58 -18.20 -33.96
N PHE A 5 -16.97 -17.32 -33.16
CA PHE A 5 -15.75 -16.62 -33.57
C PHE A 5 -14.61 -17.09 -32.69
N ALA A 6 -13.70 -17.84 -33.30
CA ALA A 6 -12.35 -18.07 -32.80
C ALA A 6 -11.43 -17.07 -33.48
N GLY A 7 -10.55 -16.43 -32.73
CA GLY A 7 -9.45 -15.63 -33.24
C GLY A 7 -8.20 -15.93 -32.43
N SER A 8 -7.28 -16.65 -33.05
CA SER A 8 -5.94 -16.94 -32.54
C SER A 8 -4.96 -15.84 -32.96
N SER A 9 -3.87 -15.74 -32.21
CA SER A 9 -2.53 -15.31 -32.64
C SER A 9 -2.21 -13.81 -32.78
N GLY A 10 -1.10 -13.44 -32.14
CA GLY A 10 0.03 -12.87 -32.88
C GLY A 10 0.14 -11.35 -32.87
N GLY A 11 1.12 -10.82 -32.12
CA GLY A 11 1.48 -9.42 -32.21
C GLY A 11 2.70 -9.04 -31.37
N ALA A 12 3.81 -9.78 -31.52
CA ALA A 12 5.11 -9.29 -31.07
C ALA A 12 5.45 -8.00 -31.84
N ARG A 13 5.67 -6.90 -31.13
CA ARG A 13 6.33 -5.70 -31.68
C ARG A 13 7.68 -5.59 -31.02
N ALA A 14 8.66 -6.23 -31.66
CA ALA A 14 10.06 -6.00 -31.40
C ALA A 14 10.57 -4.87 -32.30
N SER A 15 11.56 -4.13 -31.79
CA SER A 15 12.50 -3.30 -32.55
C SER A 15 11.92 -1.96 -33.05
N ASN A 16 12.57 -0.81 -32.97
CA ASN A 16 13.99 -0.50 -32.82
C ASN A 16 14.09 1.01 -32.54
N GLY A 17 15.19 1.49 -31.95
CA GLY A 17 15.57 2.92 -32.06
C GLY A 17 16.22 3.51 -30.83
N GLY A 18 17.54 3.40 -30.74
CA GLY A 18 18.36 4.02 -29.69
C GLY A 18 18.60 5.53 -29.88
N GLY A 19 19.04 6.17 -28.79
CA GLY A 19 19.59 7.52 -28.77
C GLY A 19 19.88 7.99 -27.33
N PRO A 20 21.04 8.61 -27.03
CA PRO A 20 21.65 8.58 -25.70
C PRO A 20 21.36 9.81 -24.82
N ARG A 21 21.60 9.61 -23.52
CA ARG A 21 22.03 10.62 -22.52
C ARG A 21 21.08 11.79 -22.26
N GLY A 22 20.33 11.66 -21.18
CA GLY A 22 19.75 12.79 -20.45
C GLY A 22 19.82 12.51 -18.95
N GLY A 23 21.00 12.75 -18.37
CA GLY A 23 21.13 12.90 -16.93
C GLY A 23 20.34 14.14 -16.50
N GLY A 24 19.31 13.93 -15.71
CA GLY A 24 18.50 14.99 -15.10
C GLY A 24 17.81 14.35 -13.91
N GLY A 25 18.42 14.56 -12.74
CA GLY A 25 18.03 13.89 -11.51
C GLY A 25 16.56 14.09 -11.17
N PHE A 26 15.85 12.97 -11.03
CA PHE A 26 14.72 12.91 -10.12
C PHE A 26 15.28 12.80 -8.71
N GLY A 27 15.75 13.94 -8.20
CA GLY A 27 16.09 14.13 -6.80
C GLY A 27 14.80 14.17 -5.98
N GLY A 28 14.28 12.99 -5.67
CA GLY A 28 13.21 12.78 -4.72
C GLY A 28 13.41 11.40 -4.13
N PHE A 29 13.63 11.32 -2.82
CA PHE A 29 13.97 10.11 -2.04
C PHE A 29 15.44 9.68 -2.08
N GLY A 30 16.35 10.62 -1.83
CA GLY A 30 17.73 10.28 -1.47
C GLY A 30 18.54 11.48 -1.01
N GLY A 31 18.96 11.46 0.26
CA GLY A 31 20.06 12.30 0.75
C GLY A 31 19.68 13.23 1.90
N GLY A 32 20.18 12.94 3.10
CA GLY A 32 19.98 13.87 4.21
C GLY A 32 20.31 13.48 5.65
N LEU A 33 20.98 12.36 5.94
CA LEU A 33 21.76 12.22 7.20
C LEU A 33 23.23 11.95 6.88
N ARG A 34 23.81 12.82 6.07
CA ARG A 34 25.26 13.00 5.99
C ARG A 34 25.54 14.49 5.94
N GLY A 35 26.07 15.02 7.04
CA GLY A 35 26.65 16.36 7.10
C GLY A 35 25.67 17.47 7.44
N GLY A 36 25.52 17.75 8.73
CA GLY A 36 24.83 18.94 9.23
C GLY A 36 25.04 19.00 10.72
N GLY A 37 26.03 19.78 11.15
CA GLY A 37 26.49 19.84 12.53
C GLY A 37 25.37 20.12 13.52
N PHE A 38 25.18 19.19 14.45
CA PHE A 38 24.58 19.47 15.74
C PHE A 38 25.61 19.15 16.79
N SER A 39 25.80 20.13 17.67
CA SER A 39 26.68 20.15 18.83
C SER A 39 26.81 18.78 19.50
N GLY A 40 28.06 18.42 19.82
CA GLY A 40 28.43 17.15 20.40
C GLY A 40 27.62 16.78 21.63
N THR A 41 27.08 15.58 21.58
CA THR A 41 26.65 14.83 22.75
C THR A 41 27.22 13.41 22.64
N GLU A 42 28.15 13.05 23.53
CA GLU A 42 28.62 11.67 23.71
C GLU A 42 27.50 10.84 24.34
N HIS A 43 26.57 10.36 23.51
CA HIS A 43 25.50 9.48 23.96
C HIS A 43 25.87 8.03 23.65
N ARG A 44 26.15 7.25 24.70
CA ARG A 44 26.42 5.80 24.62
C ARG A 44 25.17 4.96 24.36
N TYR A 45 23.99 5.58 24.38
CA TYR A 45 22.71 4.92 24.20
C TYR A 45 21.76 5.83 23.40
N ASN A 46 20.93 5.24 22.56
CA ASN A 46 19.88 5.93 21.81
C ASN A 46 18.54 5.21 22.00
N LEU A 47 17.48 5.99 22.20
CA LEU A 47 16.11 5.52 22.32
C LEU A 47 15.25 6.22 21.28
N THR A 48 14.68 5.46 20.34
CA THR A 48 13.72 5.93 19.36
C THR A 48 12.34 5.36 19.67
N LEU A 49 11.34 6.23 19.88
CA LEU A 49 9.93 5.88 19.92
C LEU A 49 9.31 6.22 18.56
N SER A 50 8.55 5.29 17.99
CA SER A 50 7.80 5.47 16.75
C SER A 50 6.36 5.04 16.96
N VAL A 51 5.43 5.86 16.48
CA VAL A 51 3.99 5.60 16.55
C VAL A 51 3.41 5.78 15.15
N SER A 52 2.64 4.79 14.70
CA SER A 52 1.90 4.82 13.45
C SER A 52 0.44 4.56 13.76
N ALA A 53 -0.46 5.36 13.19
CA ALA A 53 -1.89 5.16 13.33
C ALA A 53 -2.52 5.02 11.94
N ARG A 54 -3.31 3.96 11.77
CA ARG A 54 -4.17 3.76 10.61
C ARG A 54 -5.62 3.82 11.06
N ASN A 55 -6.40 4.58 10.30
CA ASN A 55 -7.81 4.78 10.56
C ASN A 55 -8.09 5.33 11.97
N LEU A 56 -7.37 6.38 12.35
CA LEU A 56 -7.46 6.97 13.68
C LEU A 56 -8.89 7.36 14.06
N LEU A 57 -9.64 7.89 13.09
CA LEU A 57 -11.03 8.35 13.26
C LEU A 57 -12.09 7.23 13.20
N ASN A 58 -11.69 5.97 12.95
CA ASN A 58 -12.58 4.81 12.89
C ASN A 58 -13.65 4.87 11.79
N HIS A 59 -13.22 5.03 10.56
CA HIS A 59 -14.02 4.80 9.37
C HIS A 59 -14.24 3.30 9.14
N VAL A 60 -15.49 2.86 9.10
CA VAL A 60 -15.82 1.44 8.91
C VAL A 60 -15.74 1.08 7.43
N ASN A 61 -14.93 0.07 7.09
CA ASN A 61 -14.87 -0.44 5.72
C ASN A 61 -15.86 -1.59 5.56
N TYR A 62 -16.99 -1.34 4.90
CA TYR A 62 -18.02 -2.34 4.67
C TYR A 62 -17.64 -3.34 3.56
N MET A 63 -18.13 -4.58 3.67
CA MET A 63 -18.05 -5.57 2.59
C MET A 63 -18.96 -5.16 1.41
N PRO A 64 -18.71 -5.66 0.18
CA PRO A 64 -19.66 -5.47 -0.91
C PRO A 64 -21.11 -5.82 -0.52
N PRO A 65 -22.10 -5.03 -0.98
CA PRO A 65 -23.50 -5.27 -0.65
C PRO A 65 -24.04 -6.60 -1.19
N VAL A 66 -25.14 -7.10 -0.59
CA VAL A 66 -25.81 -8.33 -1.05
C VAL A 66 -26.42 -8.13 -2.45
N GLY A 67 -25.99 -8.97 -3.40
CA GLY A 67 -26.43 -8.93 -4.81
C GLY A 67 -27.67 -9.78 -5.14
N VAL A 68 -28.33 -10.37 -4.14
CA VAL A 68 -29.50 -11.24 -4.34
C VAL A 68 -30.78 -10.41 -4.31
N MET A 69 -31.44 -10.22 -5.46
CA MET A 69 -32.66 -9.39 -5.58
C MET A 69 -33.83 -9.81 -4.67
N GLY A 70 -33.92 -11.10 -4.30
CA GLY A 70 -34.96 -11.60 -3.38
C GLY A 70 -34.63 -11.42 -1.90
N SER A 71 -33.46 -10.88 -1.56
CA SER A 71 -33.04 -10.70 -0.16
C SER A 71 -33.63 -9.43 0.43
N PRO A 72 -34.09 -9.43 1.70
CA PRO A 72 -34.44 -8.20 2.41
C PRO A 72 -33.24 -7.25 2.58
N PHE A 73 -32.02 -7.74 2.37
CA PHE A 73 -30.78 -6.98 2.46
C PHE A 73 -30.21 -6.60 1.08
N PHE A 74 -30.99 -6.66 -0.01
CA PHE A 74 -30.52 -6.31 -1.35
C PHE A 74 -29.90 -4.90 -1.36
N LEU A 75 -28.70 -4.77 -1.95
CA LEU A 75 -27.88 -3.56 -1.94
C LEU A 75 -27.52 -3.02 -0.54
N GLN A 76 -27.57 -3.87 0.49
CA GLN A 76 -27.07 -3.56 1.84
C GLN A 76 -25.84 -4.39 2.17
N SER A 77 -24.86 -3.76 2.83
CA SER A 77 -23.69 -4.44 3.37
C SER A 77 -23.97 -4.96 4.78
N THR A 78 -23.86 -6.27 4.98
CA THR A 78 -24.17 -6.93 6.26
C THR A 78 -22.94 -7.34 7.06
N SER A 79 -21.74 -6.99 6.58
CA SER A 79 -20.46 -7.35 7.21
C SER A 79 -19.39 -6.31 6.92
N ILE A 80 -18.31 -6.36 7.71
CA ILE A 80 -17.10 -5.54 7.53
C ILE A 80 -16.19 -6.27 6.54
N ALA A 81 -15.53 -5.53 5.65
CA ALA A 81 -14.53 -6.10 4.77
C ALA A 81 -13.37 -6.71 5.60
N GLY A 82 -12.76 -7.77 5.09
CA GLY A 82 -11.57 -8.39 5.67
C GLY A 82 -10.35 -8.19 4.78
N GLY A 83 -9.16 -8.35 5.34
CA GLY A 83 -7.93 -8.48 4.56
C GLY A 83 -7.82 -9.84 3.87
N TYR A 84 -6.78 -10.01 3.04
CA TYR A 84 -6.51 -11.24 2.29
C TYR A 84 -5.23 -11.91 2.81
N GLY A 85 -5.18 -13.24 2.81
CA GLY A 85 -3.97 -14.00 3.16
C GLY A 85 -3.58 -13.92 4.63
N ALA A 86 -2.28 -13.76 4.92
CA ALA A 86 -1.75 -13.70 6.29
C ALA A 86 -2.23 -12.47 7.10
N GLU A 87 -2.79 -11.47 6.43
CA GLU A 87 -3.40 -10.28 7.02
C GLU A 87 -4.94 -10.36 6.95
N ALA A 88 -5.53 -11.56 7.05
CA ALA A 88 -6.98 -11.79 7.07
C ALA A 88 -7.63 -11.33 8.40
N THR A 89 -7.31 -10.13 8.86
CA THR A 89 -8.02 -9.48 9.95
C THR A 89 -9.17 -8.65 9.35
N SER A 90 -10.30 -8.56 10.06
CA SER A 90 -11.32 -7.56 9.77
C SER A 90 -10.62 -6.21 9.58
N THR A 91 -10.92 -5.51 8.49
CA THR A 91 -10.17 -4.32 8.05
C THR A 91 -9.82 -3.43 9.21
N ASP A 92 -8.65 -2.82 9.10
CA ASP A 92 -7.96 -1.90 10.00
C ASP A 92 -8.82 -0.70 10.41
N ASN A 93 -9.96 -0.96 11.07
CA ASN A 93 -10.97 0.03 11.39
C ASN A 93 -10.41 0.99 12.44
N ARG A 94 -9.48 0.52 13.28
CA ARG A 94 -8.56 1.37 14.02
C ARG A 94 -7.34 0.56 14.44
N ARG A 95 -6.14 0.99 14.03
CA ARG A 95 -4.88 0.37 14.45
C ARG A 95 -3.85 1.41 14.81
N ILE A 96 -3.18 1.17 15.93
CA ILE A 96 -2.09 2.01 16.44
C ILE A 96 -0.91 1.06 16.68
N ASP A 97 0.14 1.22 15.88
CA ASP A 97 1.38 0.48 15.99
C ASP A 97 2.40 1.34 16.76
N ILE A 98 3.00 0.78 17.80
CA ILE A 98 4.00 1.44 18.64
C ILE A 98 5.28 0.62 18.57
N GLN A 99 6.39 1.27 18.23
CA GLN A 99 7.71 0.66 18.18
C GLN A 99 8.68 1.46 19.05
N LEU A 100 9.41 0.73 19.89
CA LEU A 100 10.48 1.28 20.70
C LEU A 100 11.78 0.60 20.28
N ARG A 101 12.78 1.40 19.90
CA ARG A 101 14.10 0.92 19.51
C ARG A 101 15.15 1.52 20.44
N PHE A 102 15.83 0.66 21.17
CA PHE A 102 16.99 0.99 21.97
C PHE A 102 18.26 0.51 21.27
N THR A 103 19.30 1.34 21.21
CA THR A 103 20.62 0.98 20.69
C THR A 103 21.70 1.43 21.65
N PHE A 104 22.75 0.63 21.81
CA PHE A 104 23.90 0.84 22.68
C PHE A 104 25.20 0.84 21.87
#